data_AF-A0A2V2NJ63-F1
#
_entry.id   AF-A0A2V2NJ63-F1
#
_cell.length_a   1.000
_cell.length_b   1.000
_cell.length_c   1.000
_cell.angle_alpha   90.00
_cell.angle_beta   90.00
_cell.angle_gamma   90.00
#
_symmetry.space_group_name_H-M   'P 1'
#
loop_
_entity.id
_entity.type
_entity.pdbx_description
1 polymer ?
#
loop_
_entity_poly.entity_id
_entity_poly.type
_entity_poly.pdbx_seq_one_letter_code
_entity_poly.pdbx_strand_id
1 'polypeptide(L)'
;MNLTLDSVYLSYFVYFLLIVIILLLIVLFLISHRAEKHAKDLFATWKKEEFNRIHDWLMKEADARAQVQAQALFKEWKSDEEQNIRQDAVKRSHSVLKGKMTEHLIPFFSEFPYNPSDARFIGSPLDFIVFDGLSEGSLKQLVFVEVKTGTSSLSSRERSVARVIKEKKIEFQVIRKE
;
A
#
# COMPACT_ATOMS: atom_id res chain seq x y z
N MET A 1 -1.34 -113.74 -11.27
CA MET A 1 -0.17 -112.84 -11.23
C MET A 1 -0.44 -111.44 -11.82
N ASN A 2 -1.70 -111.05 -12.07
CA ASN A 2 -2.05 -109.71 -12.61
C ASN A 2 -2.58 -108.76 -11.52
N LEU A 3 -3.23 -109.29 -10.47
CA LEU A 3 -3.84 -108.49 -9.39
C LEU A 3 -2.84 -107.64 -8.58
N THR A 4 -1.57 -108.06 -8.48
CA THR A 4 -0.53 -107.32 -7.74
C THR A 4 0.05 -106.17 -8.56
N LEU A 5 0.23 -106.34 -9.87
CA LEU A 5 0.71 -105.30 -10.77
C LEU A 5 -0.31 -104.15 -10.89
N ASP A 6 -1.60 -104.47 -11.04
CA ASP A 6 -2.67 -103.44 -11.13
C ASP A 6 -2.74 -102.56 -9.87
N SER A 7 -2.53 -103.14 -8.67
CA SER A 7 -2.52 -102.38 -7.41
C SER A 7 -1.36 -101.38 -7.30
N VAL A 8 -0.20 -101.72 -7.89
CA VAL A 8 0.99 -100.87 -7.90
C VAL A 8 0.79 -99.70 -8.87
N TYR A 9 0.26 -99.95 -10.08
CA TYR A 9 -0.06 -98.87 -11.03
C TYR A 9 -1.14 -97.93 -10.50
N LEU A 10 -2.16 -98.46 -9.81
CA LEU A 10 -3.18 -97.65 -9.15
C LEU A 10 -2.57 -96.74 -8.07
N SER A 11 -1.62 -97.25 -7.29
CA SER A 11 -0.93 -96.45 -6.26
C SER A 11 -0.12 -95.29 -6.87
N TYR A 12 0.64 -95.55 -7.94
CA TYR A 12 1.38 -94.50 -8.66
C TYR A 12 0.46 -93.46 -9.29
N PHE A 13 -0.67 -93.88 -9.85
CA PHE A 13 -1.68 -92.97 -10.39
C PHE A 13 -2.27 -92.06 -9.30
N VAL A 14 -2.55 -92.60 -8.11
CA VAL A 14 -3.04 -91.82 -6.96
C VAL A 14 -1.98 -90.83 -6.48
N TYR A 15 -0.71 -91.24 -6.36
CA TYR A 15 0.38 -90.31 -6.00
C TYR A 15 0.57 -89.21 -7.04
N PHE A 16 0.49 -89.55 -8.32
CA PHE A 16 0.54 -88.56 -9.41
C PHE A 16 -0.61 -87.55 -9.32
N LEU A 17 -1.84 -88.02 -9.10
CA LEU A 17 -3.01 -87.15 -8.93
C LEU A 17 -2.85 -86.22 -7.71
N LEU A 18 -2.35 -86.75 -6.58
CA LEU A 18 -2.07 -85.95 -5.39
C LEU A 18 -1.03 -84.87 -5.66
N ILE A 19 0.05 -85.20 -6.36
CA ILE A 19 1.08 -84.23 -6.75
C ILE A 19 0.45 -83.14 -7.64
N VAL A 20 -0.36 -83.51 -8.63
CA VAL A 20 -1.04 -82.56 -9.51
C VAL A 20 -1.98 -81.63 -8.72
N ILE A 21 -2.74 -82.18 -7.77
CA ILE A 21 -3.64 -81.38 -6.90
C ILE A 21 -2.83 -80.42 -6.04
N ILE A 22 -1.73 -80.88 -5.42
CA ILE A 22 -0.84 -80.02 -4.61
C ILE A 22 -0.26 -78.90 -5.47
N LEU A 23 0.19 -79.21 -6.68
CA LEU A 23 0.77 -78.24 -7.61
C LEU A 23 -0.28 -77.20 -8.04
N LEU A 24 -1.52 -77.63 -8.31
CA LEU A 24 -2.66 -76.74 -8.57
C LEU A 24 -2.96 -75.83 -7.38
N LEU A 25 -2.98 -76.36 -6.15
CA LEU A 25 -3.22 -75.57 -4.94
C LEU A 25 -2.13 -74.51 -4.72
N ILE A 26 -0.86 -74.87 -4.94
CA ILE A 26 0.28 -73.93 -4.87
C ILE A 26 0.12 -72.83 -5.92
N VAL A 27 -0.21 -73.18 -7.16
CA VAL A 27 -0.42 -72.21 -8.24
C VAL A 27 -1.57 -71.26 -7.91
N LEU A 28 -2.71 -71.78 -7.44
CA LEU A 28 -3.84 -70.97 -7.02
C LEU A 28 -3.48 -70.01 -5.88
N PHE A 29 -2.74 -70.48 -4.88
CA PHE A 29 -2.26 -69.66 -3.77
C PHE A 29 -1.31 -68.55 -4.22
N LEU A 30 -0.40 -68.84 -5.16
CA LEU A 30 0.53 -67.83 -5.71
C LEU A 30 -0.22 -66.77 -6.53
N ILE A 31 -1.22 -67.15 -7.30
CA ILE A 31 -2.07 -66.23 -8.07
C ILE A 31 -2.87 -65.33 -7.12
N SER A 32 -3.51 -65.90 -6.10
CA SER A 32 -4.31 -65.13 -5.14
C SER A 32 -3.44 -64.14 -4.35
N HIS A 33 -2.25 -64.56 -3.91
CA HIS A 33 -1.33 -63.71 -3.17
C HIS A 33 -0.77 -62.57 -4.03
N ARG A 34 -0.45 -62.83 -5.30
CA ARG A 34 -0.05 -61.77 -6.25
C ARG A 34 -1.19 -60.81 -6.52
N ALA A 35 -2.40 -61.32 -6.75
CA ALA A 35 -3.58 -60.49 -7.00
C ALA A 35 -3.87 -59.58 -5.81
N GLU A 36 -3.77 -60.08 -4.58
CA GLU A 36 -3.98 -59.29 -3.37
C GLU A 36 -2.92 -58.19 -3.18
N LYS A 37 -1.63 -58.52 -3.42
CA LYS A 37 -0.55 -57.52 -3.36
C LYS A 37 -0.76 -56.42 -4.41
N HIS A 38 -1.00 -56.79 -5.66
CA HIS A 38 -1.26 -55.82 -6.72
C HIS A 38 -2.50 -54.97 -6.44
N ALA A 39 -3.58 -55.55 -5.91
CA ALA A 39 -4.76 -54.80 -5.52
C ALA A 39 -4.47 -53.80 -4.38
N LYS A 40 -3.68 -54.19 -3.38
CA LYS A 40 -3.27 -53.30 -2.28
C LYS A 40 -2.40 -52.15 -2.79
N ASP A 41 -1.44 -52.44 -3.66
CA ASP A 41 -0.55 -51.42 -4.22
C ASP A 41 -1.33 -50.43 -5.09
N LEU A 42 -2.19 -50.93 -6.00
CA LEU A 42 -3.06 -50.09 -6.84
C LEU A 42 -4.01 -49.23 -6.00
N PHE A 43 -4.56 -49.79 -4.92
CA PHE A 43 -5.41 -49.04 -4.01
C PHE A 43 -4.63 -47.94 -3.27
N ALA A 44 -3.41 -48.24 -2.80
CA ALA A 44 -2.57 -47.27 -2.11
C ALA A 44 -2.13 -46.13 -3.03
N THR A 45 -1.74 -46.43 -4.28
CA THR A 45 -1.37 -45.39 -5.26
C THR A 45 -2.58 -44.54 -5.63
N TRP A 46 -3.71 -45.16 -5.98
CA TRP A 46 -4.94 -44.45 -6.30
C TRP A 46 -5.38 -43.55 -5.14
N LYS A 47 -5.37 -44.06 -3.91
CA LYS A 47 -5.75 -43.29 -2.71
C LYS A 47 -4.85 -42.07 -2.51
N LYS A 48 -3.54 -42.24 -2.73
CA LYS A 48 -2.56 -41.15 -2.62
C LYS A 48 -2.78 -40.09 -3.71
N GLU A 49 -3.00 -40.50 -4.94
CA GLU A 49 -3.30 -39.61 -6.06
C GLU A 49 -4.58 -38.83 -5.81
N GLU A 50 -5.64 -39.51 -5.35
CA GLU A 50 -6.91 -38.86 -5.06
C GLU A 50 -6.81 -37.86 -3.92
N PHE A 51 -6.10 -38.22 -2.84
CA PHE A 51 -5.85 -37.30 -1.74
C PHE A 51 -5.10 -36.06 -2.21
N ASN A 52 -4.04 -36.23 -3.01
CA ASN A 52 -3.28 -35.11 -3.56
C ASN A 52 -4.15 -34.24 -4.47
N ARG A 53 -4.99 -34.83 -5.33
CA ARG A 53 -5.91 -34.07 -6.19
C ARG A 53 -6.87 -33.20 -5.38
N ILE A 54 -7.48 -33.77 -4.35
CA ILE A 54 -8.42 -33.05 -3.48
C ILE A 54 -7.68 -31.94 -2.72
N HIS A 55 -6.49 -32.23 -2.19
CA HIS A 55 -5.69 -31.25 -1.47
C HIS A 55 -5.28 -30.08 -2.37
N ASP A 56 -4.72 -30.37 -3.55
CA ASP A 56 -4.29 -29.35 -4.51
C ASP A 56 -5.47 -28.49 -4.98
N TRP A 57 -6.63 -29.11 -5.21
CA TRP A 57 -7.84 -28.38 -5.55
C TRP A 57 -8.30 -27.46 -4.41
N LEU A 58 -8.32 -27.96 -3.17
CA LEU A 58 -8.74 -27.20 -1.99
C LEU A 58 -7.82 -25.99 -1.75
N MET A 59 -6.51 -26.18 -1.91
CA MET A 59 -5.52 -25.10 -1.75
C MET A 59 -5.70 -24.03 -2.83
N LYS A 60 -5.89 -24.42 -4.10
CA LYS A 60 -6.14 -23.47 -5.19
C LYS A 60 -7.40 -22.63 -4.97
N GLU A 61 -8.47 -23.27 -4.50
CA GLU A 61 -9.73 -22.58 -4.20
C GLU A 61 -9.57 -21.61 -3.03
N ALA A 62 -8.85 -22.01 -1.98
CA ALA A 62 -8.55 -21.15 -0.84
C ALA A 62 -7.71 -19.92 -1.26
N ASP A 63 -6.66 -20.13 -2.06
CA ASP A 63 -5.82 -19.06 -2.59
C ASP A 63 -6.60 -18.10 -3.49
N ALA A 64 -7.47 -18.62 -4.37
CA ALA A 64 -8.31 -17.80 -5.23
C ALA A 64 -9.24 -16.90 -4.40
N ARG A 65 -9.86 -17.44 -3.34
CA ARG A 65 -10.71 -16.66 -2.43
C ARG A 65 -9.91 -15.61 -1.66
N ALA A 66 -8.73 -15.97 -1.17
CA ALA A 66 -7.86 -15.03 -0.47
C ALA A 66 -7.44 -13.87 -1.38
N GLN A 67 -7.11 -14.15 -2.65
CA GLN A 67 -6.79 -13.12 -3.64
C GLN A 67 -7.99 -12.20 -3.93
N VAL A 68 -9.18 -12.75 -4.11
CA VAL A 68 -10.41 -11.96 -4.34
C VAL A 68 -10.69 -11.05 -3.13
N GLN A 69 -10.59 -11.57 -1.91
CA GLN A 69 -10.78 -10.78 -0.69
C GLN A 69 -9.71 -9.69 -0.55
N ALA A 70 -8.44 -10.01 -0.78
CA ALA A 70 -7.35 -9.06 -0.72
C ALA A 70 -7.51 -7.94 -1.75
N GLN A 71 -7.94 -8.26 -2.97
CA GLN A 71 -8.22 -7.26 -4.01
C GLN A 71 -9.39 -6.35 -3.64
N ALA A 72 -10.46 -6.90 -3.05
CA ALA A 72 -11.59 -6.10 -2.59
C ALA A 72 -11.18 -5.11 -1.49
N LEU A 73 -10.51 -5.60 -0.44
CA LEU A 73 -10.00 -4.78 0.66
C LEU A 73 -9.02 -3.72 0.17
N PHE A 74 -8.11 -4.09 -0.73
CA PHE A 74 -7.15 -3.15 -1.31
C PHE A 74 -7.85 -2.05 -2.11
N LYS A 75 -8.88 -2.40 -2.89
CA LYS A 75 -9.64 -1.42 -3.67
C LYS A 75 -10.41 -0.45 -2.77
N GLU A 76 -11.02 -0.93 -1.70
CA GLU A 76 -11.71 -0.11 -0.70
C GLU A 76 -10.72 0.84 -0.01
N TRP A 77 -9.65 0.28 0.58
CA TRP A 77 -8.60 1.07 1.22
C TRP A 77 -8.01 2.14 0.28
N LYS A 78 -7.73 1.78 -0.97
CA LYS A 78 -7.19 2.72 -1.95
C LYS A 78 -8.15 3.88 -2.22
N SER A 79 -9.45 3.60 -2.35
CA SER A 79 -10.46 4.63 -2.58
C SER A 79 -10.54 5.61 -1.41
N ASP A 80 -10.55 5.09 -0.20
CA ASP A 80 -10.61 5.90 1.03
C ASP A 80 -9.34 6.75 1.19
N GLU A 81 -8.18 6.16 0.93
CA GLU A 81 -6.90 6.85 1.05
C GLU A 81 -6.74 7.94 -0.03
N GLU A 82 -7.16 7.68 -1.27
CA GLU A 82 -7.20 8.70 -2.33
C GLU A 82 -8.09 9.89 -1.94
N GLN A 83 -9.23 9.63 -1.29
CA GLN A 83 -10.10 10.69 -0.79
C GLN A 83 -9.42 11.49 0.32
N ASN A 84 -8.78 10.83 1.28
CA ASN A 84 -8.05 11.50 2.37
C ASN A 84 -6.93 12.39 1.83
N ILE A 85 -6.10 11.87 0.91
CA ILE A 85 -5.02 12.61 0.27
C ILE A 85 -5.57 13.84 -0.46
N ARG A 86 -6.67 13.68 -1.22
CA ARG A 86 -7.28 14.81 -1.95
C ARG A 86 -7.79 15.89 -0.99
N GLN A 87 -8.46 15.50 0.09
CA GLN A 87 -8.96 16.46 1.08
C GLN A 87 -7.84 17.20 1.80
N ASP A 88 -6.77 16.50 2.18
CA ASP A 88 -5.60 17.12 2.81
C ASP A 88 -4.90 18.10 1.84
N ALA A 89 -4.70 17.71 0.59
CA ALA A 89 -4.13 18.57 -0.44
C ALA A 89 -4.94 19.87 -0.63
N VAL A 90 -6.27 19.76 -0.68
CA VAL A 90 -7.18 20.93 -0.76
C VAL A 90 -7.05 21.80 0.49
N LYS A 91 -7.07 21.22 1.69
CA LYS A 91 -6.96 21.97 2.96
C LYS A 91 -5.63 22.74 3.06
N ARG A 92 -4.52 22.09 2.71
CA ARG A 92 -3.19 22.72 2.72
C ARG A 92 -3.11 23.83 1.68
N SER A 93 -3.57 23.57 0.46
CA SER A 93 -3.58 24.58 -0.61
C SER A 93 -4.43 25.79 -0.23
N HIS A 94 -5.62 25.56 0.31
CA HIS A 94 -6.51 26.63 0.77
C HIS A 94 -5.89 27.45 1.90
N SER A 95 -5.21 26.81 2.85
CA SER A 95 -4.50 27.50 3.94
C SER A 95 -3.37 28.39 3.42
N VAL A 96 -2.56 27.89 2.49
CA VAL A 96 -1.48 28.65 1.86
C VAL A 96 -2.04 29.82 1.04
N LEU A 97 -3.07 29.58 0.24
CA LEU A 97 -3.70 30.60 -0.59
C LEU A 97 -4.32 31.71 0.27
N LYS A 98 -5.03 31.33 1.35
CA LYS A 98 -5.61 32.27 2.31
C LYS A 98 -4.54 33.14 2.97
N GLY A 99 -3.40 32.55 3.35
CA GLY A 99 -2.26 33.29 3.89
C GLY A 99 -1.79 34.39 2.92
N LYS A 100 -1.50 34.01 1.67
CA LYS A 100 -1.06 34.94 0.62
C LYS A 100 -2.07 36.03 0.29
N MET A 101 -3.36 35.69 0.26
CA MET A 101 -4.42 36.67 0.04
C MET A 101 -4.54 37.64 1.22
N THR A 102 -4.43 37.14 2.45
CA THR A 102 -4.46 37.97 3.66
C THR A 102 -3.31 38.97 3.67
N GLU A 103 -2.11 38.57 3.24
CA GLU A 103 -0.97 39.48 3.09
C GLU A 103 -1.33 40.67 2.19
N HIS A 104 -1.96 40.45 1.04
CA HIS A 104 -2.28 41.54 0.10
C HIS A 104 -3.48 42.38 0.54
N LEU A 105 -4.45 41.75 1.21
CA LEU A 105 -5.71 42.39 1.59
C LEU A 105 -5.67 43.00 2.99
N ILE A 106 -4.60 42.78 3.77
CA ILE A 106 -4.45 43.30 5.14
C ILE A 106 -4.85 44.77 5.28
N PRO A 107 -4.55 45.69 4.33
CA PRO A 107 -4.86 47.11 4.50
C PRO A 107 -6.36 47.40 4.61
N PHE A 108 -7.21 46.49 4.15
CA PHE A 108 -8.67 46.63 4.18
C PHE A 108 -9.34 45.97 5.39
N PHE A 109 -8.56 45.32 6.27
CA PHE A 109 -9.07 44.71 7.51
C PHE A 109 -8.98 45.68 8.69
N SER A 110 -9.84 45.47 9.69
CA SER A 110 -9.94 46.30 10.90
C SER A 110 -8.66 46.38 11.73
N GLU A 111 -7.81 45.36 11.64
CA GLU A 111 -6.57 45.22 12.39
C GLU A 111 -5.43 46.07 11.82
N PHE A 112 -5.58 46.61 10.60
CA PHE A 112 -4.60 47.49 9.99
C PHE A 112 -4.81 48.94 10.46
N PRO A 113 -3.92 49.49 11.31
CA PRO A 113 -4.19 50.74 12.01
C PRO A 113 -3.92 52.00 11.17
N TYR A 114 -3.69 51.84 9.86
CA TYR A 114 -3.34 52.92 8.94
C TYR A 114 -4.36 53.06 7.82
N ASN A 115 -4.37 54.20 7.14
CA ASN A 115 -5.20 54.39 5.96
C ASN A 115 -4.74 53.44 4.83
N PRO A 116 -5.62 52.58 4.27
CA PRO A 116 -5.27 51.71 3.16
C PRO A 116 -4.72 52.47 1.93
N SER A 117 -5.16 53.71 1.69
CA SER A 117 -4.68 54.55 0.58
C SER A 117 -3.20 54.96 0.73
N ASP A 118 -2.66 54.92 1.95
CA ASP A 118 -1.27 55.25 2.28
C ASP A 118 -0.35 54.03 2.31
N ALA A 119 -0.89 52.82 2.21
CA ALA A 119 -0.11 51.60 2.14
C ALA A 119 0.36 51.32 0.69
N ARG A 120 1.63 50.95 0.52
CA ARG A 120 2.18 50.46 -0.74
C ARG A 120 2.72 49.05 -0.54
N PHE A 121 2.19 48.12 -1.31
CA PHE A 121 2.66 46.74 -1.32
C PHE A 121 4.01 46.65 -2.05
N ILE A 122 4.95 45.91 -1.45
CA ILE A 122 6.30 45.66 -1.95
C ILE A 122 6.53 44.15 -2.09
N GLY A 123 6.24 43.38 -1.04
CA GLY A 123 6.42 41.92 -0.96
C GLY A 123 7.78 41.49 -0.37
N SER A 124 8.00 40.18 -0.25
CA SER A 124 9.17 39.63 0.47
C SER A 124 10.52 40.26 0.06
N PRO A 125 11.37 40.67 1.02
CA PRO A 125 11.33 40.39 2.46
C PRO A 125 10.60 41.45 3.34
N LEU A 126 9.75 42.29 2.75
CA LEU A 126 8.95 43.28 3.46
C LEU A 126 7.62 43.56 2.72
N ASP A 127 6.49 43.17 3.29
CA ASP A 127 5.21 43.28 2.59
C ASP A 127 4.75 44.70 2.22
N PHE A 128 4.81 45.67 3.13
CA PHE A 128 4.35 47.04 2.88
C PHE A 128 5.28 48.12 3.37
N ILE A 129 5.18 49.28 2.72
CA ILE A 129 5.60 50.58 3.25
C ILE A 129 4.35 51.46 3.36
N VAL A 130 4.07 51.96 4.55
CA VAL A 130 2.95 52.87 4.83
C VAL A 130 3.47 54.29 4.95
N PHE A 131 2.90 55.18 4.14
CA PHE A 131 3.16 56.62 4.16
C PHE A 131 2.12 57.33 5.03
N ASP A 132 2.13 57.06 6.33
CA ASP A 132 1.09 57.47 7.27
C ASP A 132 0.82 58.99 7.21
N GLY A 133 -0.41 59.37 6.82
CA GLY A 133 -0.85 60.76 6.69
C GLY A 133 -0.60 61.40 5.32
N LEU A 134 0.00 60.68 4.36
CA LEU A 134 0.26 61.20 3.02
C LEU A 134 -1.04 61.57 2.28
N SER A 135 -2.06 60.73 2.38
CA SER A 135 -3.40 60.98 1.82
C SER A 135 -4.09 62.20 2.43
N GLU A 136 -3.76 62.54 3.68
CA GLU A 136 -4.24 63.72 4.40
C GLU A 136 -3.42 64.99 4.05
N GLY A 137 -2.40 64.87 3.20
CA GLY A 137 -1.50 65.95 2.81
C GLY A 137 -0.38 66.25 3.82
N SER A 138 -0.25 65.44 4.89
CA SER A 138 0.76 65.62 5.93
C SER A 138 1.39 64.28 6.31
N LEU A 139 2.51 63.94 5.67
CA LEU A 139 3.25 62.71 5.97
C LEU A 139 3.85 62.78 7.38
N LYS A 140 3.34 61.92 8.27
CA LYS A 140 3.74 61.82 9.69
C LYS A 140 4.95 60.90 9.85
N GLN A 141 4.93 59.74 9.20
CA GLN A 141 5.98 58.72 9.31
C GLN A 141 5.94 57.72 8.14
N LEU A 142 7.06 57.00 7.98
CA LEU A 142 7.13 55.81 7.14
C LEU A 142 7.12 54.57 8.04
N VAL A 143 6.16 53.67 7.82
CA VAL A 143 6.05 52.41 8.58
C VAL A 143 6.33 51.25 7.65
N PHE A 144 7.38 50.48 7.96
CA PHE A 144 7.70 49.24 7.27
C PHE A 144 6.93 48.11 7.95
N VAL A 145 6.05 47.43 7.21
CA VAL A 145 5.15 46.41 7.75
C VAL A 145 5.42 45.07 7.06
N GLU A 146 5.62 44.04 7.87
CA GLU A 146 5.63 42.64 7.45
C GLU A 146 4.40 41.96 8.06
N VAL A 147 3.60 41.31 7.23
CA VAL A 147 2.37 40.65 7.65
C VAL A 147 2.68 39.19 7.95
N LYS A 148 2.28 38.73 9.14
CA LYS A 148 2.36 37.32 9.52
C LYS A 148 0.98 36.77 9.79
N THR A 149 0.71 35.59 9.25
CA THR A 149 -0.53 34.85 9.51
C THR A 149 -0.24 33.67 10.45
N GLY A 150 -1.15 33.41 11.39
CA GLY A 150 -1.03 32.31 12.35
C GLY A 150 0.18 32.44 13.28
N THR A 151 0.94 31.35 13.45
CA THR A 151 2.12 31.27 14.33
C THR A 151 3.44 31.49 13.58
N SER A 152 3.40 32.13 12.40
CA SER A 152 4.60 32.33 11.58
C SER A 152 5.52 33.38 12.20
N SER A 153 6.82 33.07 12.24
CA SER A 153 7.87 33.97 12.74
C SER A 153 8.62 34.61 11.57
N LEU A 154 9.34 35.71 11.85
CA LEU A 154 10.15 36.38 10.84
C LEU A 154 11.21 35.44 10.27
N SER A 155 11.38 35.41 8.95
CA SER A 155 12.47 34.69 8.28
C SER A 155 13.84 35.33 8.56
N SER A 156 14.92 34.63 8.22
CA SER A 156 16.28 35.19 8.37
C SER A 156 16.46 36.51 7.58
N ARG A 157 15.86 36.59 6.39
CA ARG A 157 15.91 37.76 5.52
C ARG A 157 15.11 38.93 6.12
N GLU A 158 13.89 38.67 6.58
CA GLU A 158 13.05 39.68 7.25
C GLU A 158 13.69 40.19 8.54
N ARG A 159 14.28 39.30 9.36
CA ARG A 159 15.03 39.72 10.56
C ARG A 159 16.20 40.64 10.22
N SER A 160 16.88 40.39 9.11
CA SER A 160 17.96 41.26 8.64
C SER A 160 17.44 42.65 8.27
N VAL A 161 16.32 42.72 7.55
CA VAL A 161 15.66 43.99 7.18
C VAL A 161 15.21 44.74 8.44
N ALA A 162 14.51 44.06 9.35
CA ALA A 162 14.07 44.63 10.61
C ALA A 162 15.23 45.18 11.46
N ARG A 163 16.39 44.52 11.43
CA ARG A 163 17.61 45.01 12.10
C ARG A 163 18.11 46.31 11.48
N VAL A 164 18.25 46.37 10.16
CA VAL A 164 18.72 47.57 9.43
C VAL A 164 17.79 48.77 9.70
N ILE A 165 16.48 48.54 9.72
CA ILE A 165 15.48 49.55 10.06
C ILE A 165 15.64 50.02 11.50
N LYS A 166 15.78 49.11 12.47
CA LYS A 166 15.98 49.44 13.89
C LYS A 166 17.27 50.23 14.14
N GLU A 167 18.32 49.90 13.38
CA GLU A 167 19.60 50.61 13.40
C GLU A 167 19.55 51.96 12.65
N LYS A 168 18.39 52.36 12.11
CA LYS A 168 18.16 53.59 11.32
C LYS A 168 19.09 53.72 10.11
N LYS A 169 19.51 52.60 9.54
CA LYS A 169 20.34 52.55 8.32
C LYS A 169 19.45 52.65 7.06
N ILE A 170 18.70 53.74 6.95
CA ILE A 170 17.74 54.01 5.87
C ILE A 170 18.15 55.32 5.18
N GLU A 171 18.23 55.32 3.86
CA GLU A 171 18.64 56.46 3.05
C GLU A 171 17.58 56.77 1.98
N PHE A 172 17.35 58.07 1.73
CA PHE A 172 16.55 58.54 0.60
C PHE A 172 17.50 59.08 -0.48
N GLN A 173 17.48 58.47 -1.66
CA GLN A 173 18.32 58.85 -2.79
C GLN A 173 17.47 59.06 -4.03
N VAL A 174 17.74 60.15 -4.76
CA VAL A 174 17.11 60.45 -6.05
C VAL A 174 18.07 60.05 -7.16
N ILE A 175 17.72 59.02 -7.92
CA ILE A 175 18.45 58.61 -9.13
C ILE A 175 17.72 59.18 -10.33
N ARG A 176 18.43 59.95 -11.17
CA ARG A 176 17.90 60.47 -12.44
C ARG A 176 18.57 59.71 -13.58
N LYS A 177 17.78 59.26 -14.54
CA LYS A 177 18.26 58.68 -15.79
C LYS A 177 18.01 59.71 -16.88
N GLU A 178 19.05 60.06 -17.64
CA GLU A 178 18.92 60.86 -18.87
C GLU A 178 18.18 60.07 -19.96
#